data_AF-A0A426Z1M6-F1
#
_entry.id   AF-A0A426Z1M6-F1
#
_cell.length_a   1.000
_cell.length_b   1.000
_cell.length_c   1.000
_cell.angle_alpha   90.00
_cell.angle_beta   90.00
_cell.angle_gamma   90.00
#
_symmetry.space_group_name_H-M   'P 1'
#
loop_
_entity.id
_entity.type
_entity.pdbx_description
1 polymer ?
#
loop_
_entity_poly.entity_id
_entity_poly.type
_entity_poly.pdbx_seq_one_letter_code
_entity_poly.pdbx_strand_id
1 'polypeptide(L)'
;MRVDFPRREEGDLTGWLSYSERYFRYYRTPEASMVDIVVIHLEGDTIQWYNWLEYTQRVQTWRQFKSGLLIRFGPTEYENIDGQLTKIRQTSTIQEY
;
A
#
# COMPACT_ATOMS: atom_id res chain seq x y z
N MET A 1 20.62 9.86 -0.74
CA MET A 1 20.51 8.59 0.01
C MET A 1 19.37 7.81 -0.64
N ARG A 2 19.63 6.60 -1.15
CA ARG A 2 18.60 5.76 -1.77
C ARG A 2 18.04 4.87 -0.67
N VAL A 3 16.77 5.02 -0.36
CA VAL A 3 16.01 4.08 0.47
C VAL A 3 15.59 2.95 -0.47
N ASP A 4 15.92 1.71 -0.13
CA ASP A 4 15.46 0.52 -0.85
C ASP A 4 14.00 0.19 -0.52
N PHE A 5 13.30 -0.44 -1.45
CA PHE A 5 11.93 -0.88 -1.20
C PHE A 5 11.93 -2.03 -0.17
N PRO A 6 10.99 -2.05 0.79
CA PRO A 6 11.02 -3.05 1.85
C PRO A 6 10.81 -4.46 1.26
N ARG A 7 11.66 -5.40 1.65
CA ARG A 7 11.38 -6.81 1.40
C ARG A 7 10.21 -7.24 2.30
N ARG A 8 9.30 -8.03 1.75
CA ARG A 8 8.25 -8.65 2.54
C ARG A 8 8.86 -9.74 3.42
N GLU A 9 8.79 -9.59 4.73
CA GLU A 9 9.02 -10.69 5.68
C GLU A 9 7.71 -11.42 5.97
N GLU A 10 7.79 -12.74 6.15
CA GLU A 10 6.65 -13.56 6.55
C GLU A 10 6.21 -13.18 7.97
N GLY A 11 4.99 -12.65 8.11
CA GLY A 11 4.35 -12.43 9.41
C GLY A 11 3.94 -10.99 9.74
N ASP A 12 4.50 -9.97 9.09
CA ASP A 12 4.15 -8.56 9.35
C ASP A 12 3.71 -7.81 8.09
N LEU A 13 2.54 -8.20 7.56
CA LEU A 13 1.92 -7.56 6.42
C LEU A 13 1.62 -6.08 6.67
N THR A 14 1.19 -5.76 7.89
CA THR A 14 0.81 -4.43 8.36
C THR A 14 1.98 -3.47 8.37
N GLY A 15 3.09 -3.88 8.99
CA GLY A 15 4.33 -3.11 9.04
C GLY A 15 4.93 -2.94 7.65
N TRP A 16 4.92 -3.98 6.82
CA TRP A 16 5.40 -3.89 5.44
C TRP A 16 4.59 -2.89 4.60
N LEU A 17 3.26 -2.89 4.72
CA LEU A 17 2.39 -1.95 4.02
C LEU A 17 2.63 -0.52 4.50
N SER A 18 2.75 -0.33 5.82
CA SER A 18 3.04 0.97 6.43
C SER A 18 4.38 1.55 5.99
N TYR A 19 5.41 0.71 5.88
CA TYR A 19 6.71 1.10 5.34
C TYR A 19 6.60 1.48 3.87
N SER A 20 5.91 0.67 3.06
CA SER A 20 5.70 0.91 1.63
C SER A 20 5.02 2.26 1.39
N GLU A 21 4.03 2.63 2.21
CA GLU A 21 3.39 3.94 2.14
C GLU A 21 4.34 5.09 2.49
N ARG A 22 5.23 4.90 3.46
CA ARG A 22 6.25 5.89 3.81
C ARG A 22 7.27 6.05 2.68
N TYR A 23 7.65 4.95 2.03
CA TYR A 23 8.51 4.94 0.85
C TYR A 23 7.85 5.74 -0.29
N PHE A 24 6.60 5.43 -0.63
CA PHE A 24 5.88 6.13 -1.70
C PHE A 24 5.70 7.62 -1.42
N ARG A 25 5.44 7.99 -0.16
CA ARG A 25 5.35 9.40 0.25
C ARG A 25 6.70 10.11 0.09
N TYR A 26 7.80 9.47 0.47
CA TYR A 26 9.14 10.04 0.36
C TYR A 26 9.52 10.29 -1.11
N TYR A 27 9.26 9.32 -1.98
CA TYR A 27 9.57 9.41 -3.41
C TYR A 27 8.47 10.08 -4.26
N ARG A 28 7.36 10.51 -3.65
CA ARG A 28 6.19 11.08 -4.33
C ARG A 28 5.67 10.19 -5.46
N THR A 29 5.65 8.88 -5.22
CA THR A 29 5.17 7.90 -6.19
C THR A 29 3.69 8.15 -6.49
N PRO A 30 3.28 8.21 -7.78
CA PRO A 30 1.88 8.35 -8.13
C PRO A 30 1.09 7.10 -7.73
N GLU A 31 -0.16 7.29 -7.29
CA GLU A 31 -1.03 6.19 -6.81
C GLU A 31 -1.19 5.09 -7.86
N ALA A 32 -1.26 5.47 -9.14
CA ALA A 32 -1.36 4.54 -10.27
C ALA A 32 -0.19 3.55 -10.36
N SER A 33 1.00 3.91 -9.85
CA SER A 33 2.20 3.06 -9.88
C SER A 33 2.48 2.36 -8.55
N MET A 34 1.79 2.73 -7.47
CA MET A 34 2.02 2.13 -6.15
C MET A 34 1.70 0.64 -6.15
N VAL A 35 0.58 0.25 -6.76
CA VAL A 35 0.15 -1.15 -6.86
C VAL A 35 1.18 -1.95 -7.64
N ASP A 36 1.60 -1.48 -8.82
CA ASP A 36 2.61 -2.17 -9.64
C ASP A 36 3.92 -2.40 -8.86
N ILE A 37 4.41 -1.37 -8.15
CA ILE A 37 5.64 -1.47 -7.36
C ILE A 37 5.49 -2.45 -6.20
N VAL A 38 4.33 -2.52 -5.56
CA VAL A 38 4.09 -3.47 -4.47
C VAL A 38 3.98 -4.89 -5.00
N VAL A 39 3.31 -5.08 -6.14
CA VAL A 39 3.08 -6.39 -6.76
C VAL A 39 4.38 -7.08 -7.15
N ILE A 40 5.36 -6.36 -7.68
CA ILE A 40 6.67 -6.94 -8.04
C ILE A 40 7.45 -7.47 -6.82
N HIS A 41 7.08 -7.07 -5.60
CA HIS A 41 7.68 -7.53 -4.34
C HIS A 41 6.79 -8.54 -3.59
N LEU A 42 5.63 -8.93 -4.17
CA LEU A 42 4.80 -10.00 -3.62
C LEU A 42 5.36 -11.36 -4.02
N GLU A 43 5.39 -12.29 -3.06
CA GLU A 43 5.83 -13.66 -3.27
C GLU A 43 4.74 -14.64 -2.77
N GLY A 44 4.85 -15.92 -3.17
CA GLY A 44 3.98 -17.01 -2.70
C GLY A 44 2.49 -16.84 -3.02
N ASP A 45 1.64 -17.17 -2.05
CA ASP A 45 0.17 -17.15 -2.22
C ASP A 45 -0.39 -15.75 -2.49
N THR A 46 0.34 -14.70 -2.11
CA THR A 46 -0.15 -13.33 -2.30
C THR A 46 -0.07 -12.86 -3.75
N ILE A 47 1.02 -13.18 -4.47
CA ILE A 47 1.11 -12.84 -5.89
C ILE A 47 0.10 -13.66 -6.71
N GLN A 48 -0.17 -14.91 -6.33
CA GLN A 48 -1.22 -15.72 -6.97
C GLN A 48 -2.61 -15.10 -6.78
N TRP A 49 -2.91 -14.62 -5.57
CA TRP A 49 -4.15 -13.89 -5.31
C TRP A 49 -4.27 -12.62 -6.15
N TYR A 50 -3.19 -11.84 -6.25
CA TYR A 50 -3.20 -10.62 -7.06
C TYR A 50 -3.44 -10.92 -8.54
N ASN A 51 -2.78 -11.93 -9.11
CA ASN A 51 -2.99 -12.33 -10.50
C ASN A 51 -4.45 -12.73 -10.78
N TRP A 52 -5.08 -13.47 -9.85
CA TRP A 52 -6.50 -13.77 -9.94
C TRP A 52 -7.38 -12.52 -9.86
N LEU A 53 -7.03 -11.59 -8.98
CA LEU A 53 -7.74 -10.33 -8.81
C LEU A 53 -7.64 -9.44 -10.06
N GLU A 54 -6.47 -9.35 -10.68
CA GLU A 54 -6.23 -8.61 -11.92
C GLU A 54 -7.02 -9.21 -13.10
N TYR A 55 -7.06 -10.54 -13.19
CA TYR A 55 -7.84 -11.23 -14.22
C TYR A 55 -9.36 -10.97 -14.06
N THR A 56 -9.84 -10.85 -12.83
CA THR A 56 -11.27 -10.79 -12.52
C THR A 56 -11.81 -9.36 -12.37
N GLN A 57 -10.96 -8.40 -11.97
CA GLN A 57 -11.33 -7.00 -11.71
C GLN A 57 -10.37 -6.03 -12.42
N ARG A 58 -10.91 -5.09 -13.19
CA ARG A 58 -10.13 -4.33 -14.18
C ARG A 58 -9.40 -3.08 -13.69
N VAL A 59 -9.59 -2.59 -12.47
CA VAL A 59 -8.78 -1.49 -11.90
C VAL A 59 -8.82 -1.59 -10.37
N GLN A 60 -7.65 -1.66 -9.73
CA GLN A 60 -7.54 -1.53 -8.28
C GLN A 60 -6.85 -0.21 -7.95
N THR A 61 -7.55 0.67 -7.24
CA THR A 61 -6.87 1.77 -6.54
C THR A 61 -5.97 1.20 -5.44
N TRP A 62 -4.93 1.94 -5.06
CA TRP A 62 -4.07 1.57 -3.93
C TRP A 62 -4.90 1.20 -2.69
N ARG A 63 -5.96 1.97 -2.41
CA ARG A 63 -6.86 1.71 -1.29
C ARG A 63 -7.55 0.34 -1.40
N GLN A 64 -8.12 0.00 -2.55
CA GLN A 64 -8.80 -1.29 -2.74
C GLN A 64 -7.83 -2.46 -2.66
N PHE A 65 -6.64 -2.32 -3.26
CA PHE A 65 -5.57 -3.31 -3.16
C PHE A 65 -5.21 -3.58 -1.70
N LYS A 66 -4.96 -2.53 -0.90
CA LYS A 66 -4.64 -2.66 0.52
C LYS A 66 -5.75 -3.35 1.31
N SER A 67 -7.00 -2.93 1.13
CA SER A 67 -8.13 -3.53 1.84
C SER A 67 -8.27 -5.01 1.50
N GLY A 68 -8.20 -5.39 0.23
CA GLY A 68 -8.27 -6.79 -0.19
C GLY A 68 -7.13 -7.64 0.38
N LEU A 69 -5.93 -7.06 0.42
CA LEU A 69 -4.74 -7.71 0.96
C LEU A 69 -4.86 -7.97 2.46
N LEU A 70 -5.33 -6.98 3.23
CA LEU A 70 -5.55 -7.10 4.67
C LEU A 70 -6.70 -8.04 5.03
N ILE A 71 -7.79 -8.05 4.25
CA ILE A 71 -8.91 -8.97 4.46
C ILE A 71 -8.47 -10.42 4.28
N ARG A 72 -7.55 -10.69 3.35
CA ARG A 72 -7.17 -12.06 2.98
C ARG A 72 -5.93 -12.58 3.71
N PHE A 73 -4.97 -11.70 4.02
CA PHE A 73 -3.67 -12.06 4.58
C PHE A 73 -3.31 -11.28 5.85
N GLY A 74 -4.14 -10.31 6.26
CA GLY A 74 -3.93 -9.56 7.49
C GLY A 74 -4.34 -10.38 8.72
N PRO A 75 -3.85 -10.01 9.91
CA PRO A 75 -4.37 -10.55 11.15
C PRO A 75 -5.86 -10.21 11.27
N THR A 76 -6.66 -11.17 11.75
CA THR A 76 -8.14 -11.08 11.83
C THR A 76 -8.64 -9.90 12.67
N GLU A 77 -7.78 -9.29 13.47
CA GLU A 77 -8.00 -8.05 14.20
C GLU A 77 -7.43 -6.86 13.41
N TYR A 78 -8.24 -6.23 12.55
CA TYR A 78 -7.85 -4.97 11.92
C TYR A 78 -8.84 -3.86 12.25
N GLU A 79 -8.53 -3.15 13.34
CA GLU A 79 -9.03 -1.81 13.60
C GLU A 79 -8.55 -0.86 12.49
N ASN A 80 -9.45 -0.59 11.54
CA ASN A 80 -9.74 0.76 11.08
C ASN A 80 -8.51 1.68 10.81
N ILE A 81 -7.62 1.30 9.89
CA ILE A 81 -6.54 2.19 9.38
C ILE A 81 -7.07 3.22 8.35
N ASP A 82 -8.39 3.40 8.24
CA ASP A 82 -8.94 4.50 7.43
C ASP A 82 -8.73 5.88 8.10
N GLY A 83 -8.43 5.93 9.40
CA GLY A 83 -8.24 7.18 10.14
C GLY A 83 -6.93 7.94 9.91
N GLN A 84 -5.89 7.31 9.34
CA GLN A 84 -4.57 7.96 9.20
C GLN A 84 -4.32 8.60 7.83
N LEU A 85 -5.15 8.32 6.82
CA LEU A 85 -4.94 8.84 5.45
C LEU A 85 -5.65 10.17 5.17
N THR A 86 -6.67 10.54 5.95
CA THR A 86 -7.36 11.83 5.80
C THR A 86 -6.56 13.03 6.30
N LYS A 87 -5.49 12.83 7.08
CA LYS A 87 -4.61 13.93 7.53
C LYS A 87 -3.58 14.40 6.48
N ILE A 88 -3.42 13.69 5.37
CA ILE A 88 -2.42 14.07 4.34
C ILE A 88 -3.02 15.06 3.31
N ARG A 89 -4.31 15.40 3.42
CA ARG A 89 -4.98 16.30 2.47
C ARG A 89 -5.09 17.77 2.90
N GLN A 90 -4.59 18.17 4.07
CA GLN A 90 -4.59 19.57 4.50
C GLN A 90 -3.27 19.98 5.16
N THR A 91 -2.26 20.28 4.33
CA THR A 91 -1.28 21.33 4.67
C THR A 91 -0.73 21.95 3.39
N SER A 92 -1.60 22.66 2.67
CA SER A 92 -1.18 23.74 1.79
C SER A 92 -1.95 24.97 2.23
N THR A 93 -1.60 25.49 3.41
CA THR A 93 -1.75 26.91 3.68
C THR A 93 -0.48 27.57 3.17
N ILE A 94 -0.65 28.20 2.01
CA ILE A 94 0.29 29.14 1.40
C ILE A 94 0.72 30.12 2.49
N GLN A 95 2.03 30.25 2.68
CA GLN A 95 2.61 31.27 3.53
C GLN A 95 2.41 32.61 2.80
N GLU A 96 1.46 33.41 3.29
CA GLU A 96 1.30 34.83 2.92
C GLU A 96 2.60 35.59 3.20
N TYR A 97 2.97 36.46 2.27
CA TYR A 97 4.01 37.48 2.44
C TYR A 97 3.33 38.85 2.41
#